data_AF-A0A8C6F4Z5-F1
#
_entry.id   AF-A0A8C6F4Z5-F1
#
_cell.length_a   1.000
_cell.length_b   1.000
_cell.length_c   1.000
_cell.angle_alpha   90.00
_cell.angle_beta   90.00
_cell.angle_gamma   90.00
#
_symmetry.space_group_name_H-M   'P 1'
#
loop_
_entity.id
_entity.type
_entity.pdbx_description
1 polymer ?
#
loop_
_entity_poly.entity_id
_entity_poly.type
_entity_poly.pdbx_seq_one_letter_code
_entity_poly.pdbx_strand_id
1 'polypeptide(L)'
;MEGKLYTGEDYKKEFDSQNYLKTYYTFDSGTVAENEILKFNLKNLFETFSSGVRGDVLSNTGPGPTIYQLLSACEAFREIIASDHLQQNPQEVKKWLKKEPGAYDWSPAMYPRPPSLSDEATLEPGQRSEFKFLTHPWAMGP
;
A
#
# COMPACT_ATOMS: atom_id res chain seq x y z
N MET A 1 -16.88 -24.27 -13.59
CA MET A 1 -15.91 -23.55 -14.45
C MET A 1 -14.53 -23.92 -13.96
N GLU A 2 -13.70 -24.56 -14.78
CA GLU A 2 -12.28 -24.67 -14.48
C GLU A 2 -11.68 -23.26 -14.55
N GLY A 3 -11.06 -22.81 -13.45
CA GLY A 3 -10.43 -21.50 -13.41
C GLY A 3 -9.13 -21.51 -14.22
N LYS A 4 -8.94 -20.49 -15.09
CA LYS A 4 -7.63 -20.21 -15.69
C LYS A 4 -6.64 -19.91 -14.55
N LEU A 5 -5.54 -20.65 -14.49
CA LEU A 5 -4.40 -20.26 -13.66
C LEU A 5 -3.61 -19.18 -14.39
N TYR A 6 -3.36 -18.05 -13.72
CA TYR A 6 -2.56 -16.95 -14.26
C TYR A 6 -1.09 -17.12 -13.88
N THR A 7 -0.21 -16.85 -14.84
CA THR A 7 1.24 -16.84 -14.68
C THR A 7 1.76 -15.42 -14.49
N GLY A 8 3.03 -15.27 -14.10
CA GLY A 8 3.67 -13.95 -14.01
C GLY A 8 3.71 -13.19 -15.34
N GLU A 9 3.68 -13.88 -16.48
CA GLU A 9 3.63 -13.25 -17.80
C GLU A 9 2.24 -12.72 -18.14
N ASP A 10 1.18 -13.38 -17.68
CA ASP A 10 -0.19 -12.88 -17.84
C ASP A 10 -0.36 -11.55 -17.09
N TYR A 11 0.18 -11.43 -15.87
CA TYR A 11 0.19 -10.18 -15.12
C TYR A 11 0.89 -9.03 -15.87
N LYS A 12 2.01 -9.30 -16.56
CA LYS A 12 2.71 -8.27 -17.34
C LYS A 12 1.90 -7.76 -18.52
N LYS A 13 1.01 -8.59 -19.08
CA LYS A 13 0.21 -8.27 -20.28
C LYS A 13 -1.16 -7.70 -19.95
N GLU A 14 -1.79 -8.21 -18.89
CA GLU A 14 -3.21 -8.00 -18.62
C GLU A 14 -3.45 -7.05 -17.44
N PHE A 15 -2.50 -6.88 -16.52
CA PHE A 15 -2.69 -6.06 -15.33
C PHE A 15 -2.47 -4.57 -15.63
N ASP A 16 -3.44 -3.73 -15.26
CA ASP A 16 -3.34 -2.27 -15.29
C ASP A 16 -3.48 -1.71 -13.88
N SER A 17 -2.44 -1.00 -13.42
CA SER A 17 -2.37 -0.49 -12.05
C SER A 17 -3.45 0.55 -11.74
N GLN A 18 -3.77 1.42 -12.70
CA GLN A 18 -4.74 2.50 -12.49
C GLN A 18 -6.17 1.97 -12.48
N ASN A 19 -6.48 1.02 -13.36
CA ASN A 19 -7.76 0.31 -13.37
C ASN A 19 -7.93 -0.48 -12.07
N TYR A 20 -6.89 -1.19 -11.61
CA TYR A 20 -6.93 -1.88 -10.32
C TYR A 20 -7.25 -0.93 -9.16
N LEU A 21 -6.59 0.24 -9.10
CA LEU A 21 -6.88 1.25 -8.08
C LEU A 21 -8.31 1.80 -8.17
N LYS A 22 -8.77 2.12 -9.37
CA LYS A 22 -10.13 2.65 -9.62
C LYS A 22 -11.23 1.63 -9.38
N THR A 23 -10.94 0.34 -9.53
CA THR A 23 -11.92 -0.71 -9.24
C THR A 23 -12.04 -0.93 -7.74
N TYR A 24 -10.92 -1.15 -7.05
CA TYR A 24 -10.96 -1.68 -5.67
C TYR A 24 -10.75 -0.65 -4.56
N TYR A 25 -10.25 0.55 -4.88
CA TYR A 25 -9.80 1.52 -3.87
C TYR A 25 -10.45 2.88 -4.01
N THR A 26 -11.62 2.99 -4.63
CA THR A 26 -12.36 4.26 -4.84
C THR A 26 -13.02 4.84 -3.59
N PHE A 27 -12.79 4.22 -2.42
CA PHE A 27 -13.31 4.66 -1.12
C PHE A 27 -14.81 4.94 -1.21
N ASP A 28 -15.30 6.04 -0.66
CA ASP A 28 -16.74 6.36 -0.58
C ASP A 28 -17.49 6.34 -1.94
N SER A 29 -16.79 6.30 -3.07
CA SER A 29 -17.37 6.15 -4.41
C SER A 29 -17.36 4.72 -5.00
N GLY A 30 -16.75 3.75 -4.31
CA GLY A 30 -16.67 2.33 -4.69
C GLY A 30 -17.85 1.48 -4.23
N THR A 31 -17.78 0.16 -4.46
CA THR A 31 -18.84 -0.72 -3.95
C THR A 31 -18.80 -0.81 -2.43
N VAL A 32 -19.96 -1.04 -1.80
CA VAL A 32 -20.04 -1.19 -0.33
C VAL A 32 -19.11 -2.30 0.15
N ALA A 33 -19.01 -3.42 -0.57
CA ALA A 33 -18.17 -4.54 -0.18
C ALA A 33 -16.67 -4.20 -0.16
N GLU A 34 -16.16 -3.56 -1.22
CA GLU A 34 -14.75 -3.18 -1.32
C GLU A 34 -14.36 -2.18 -0.23
N ASN A 35 -15.26 -1.22 0.05
CA ASN A 35 -15.05 -0.22 1.08
C ASN A 35 -15.00 -0.81 2.49
N GLU A 36 -15.90 -1.73 2.81
CA GLU A 36 -15.89 -2.37 4.13
C GLU A 36 -14.66 -3.26 4.31
N ILE A 37 -14.21 -3.96 3.25
CA ILE A 37 -12.94 -4.71 3.28
C ILE A 37 -11.76 -3.77 3.51
N LEU A 38 -11.70 -2.63 2.82
CA LEU A 38 -10.62 -1.66 2.97
C LEU A 38 -10.58 -1.05 4.38
N LYS A 39 -11.74 -0.66 4.93
CA LYS A 39 -11.85 -0.17 6.32
C LYS A 39 -11.42 -1.23 7.32
N PHE A 40 -11.83 -2.47 7.13
CA PHE A 40 -11.42 -3.60 7.97
C PHE A 40 -9.90 -3.80 7.94
N ASN A 41 -9.29 -3.77 6.74
CA ASN A 41 -7.85 -3.88 6.60
C ASN A 41 -7.11 -2.73 7.30
N LEU A 42 -7.52 -1.48 7.06
CA LEU A 42 -6.93 -0.30 7.68
C LEU A 42 -6.98 -0.38 9.22
N LYS A 43 -8.13 -0.79 9.79
CA LYS A 43 -8.29 -0.97 11.22
C LYS A 43 -7.32 -2.03 11.78
N ASN A 44 -7.27 -3.21 11.18
CA ASN A 44 -6.42 -4.29 11.67
C ASN A 44 -4.92 -3.96 11.55
N LEU A 45 -4.51 -3.30 10.47
CA LEU A 45 -3.14 -2.85 10.29
C LEU A 45 -2.77 -1.80 11.34
N PHE A 46 -3.66 -0.85 11.60
CA PHE A 46 -3.46 0.13 12.68
C PHE A 46 -3.31 -0.56 14.04
N GLU A 47 -4.21 -1.46 14.40
CA GLU A 47 -4.14 -2.21 15.67
C GLU A 47 -2.84 -3.04 15.75
N THR A 48 -2.42 -3.67 14.66
CA THR A 48 -1.20 -4.48 14.60
C THR A 48 0.05 -3.64 14.87
N PHE A 49 0.22 -2.53 14.16
CA PHE A 49 1.43 -1.71 14.28
C PHE A 49 1.42 -0.81 15.54
N SER A 50 0.24 -0.46 16.07
CA SER A 50 0.13 0.29 17.33
C SER A 50 0.28 -0.58 18.58
N SER A 51 -0.06 -1.87 18.51
CA SER A 51 -0.02 -2.78 19.67
C SER A 51 1.36 -3.37 20.00
N GLY A 52 2.35 -3.19 19.13
CA GLY A 52 3.74 -3.53 19.45
C GLY A 52 4.57 -4.14 18.33
N VAL A 53 4.00 -4.40 17.14
CA VAL A 53 4.79 -4.84 15.98
C VAL A 53 5.60 -3.66 15.46
N ARG A 54 6.91 -3.63 15.78
CA ARG A 54 7.85 -2.56 15.43
C ARG A 54 9.23 -3.14 15.10
N GLY A 55 10.06 -2.37 14.42
CA GLY A 55 11.42 -2.79 14.10
C GLY A 55 12.18 -1.78 13.24
N ASP A 56 13.34 -2.18 12.75
CA ASP A 56 14.18 -1.30 11.93
C ASP A 56 13.79 -1.34 10.46
N VAL A 57 13.50 -2.55 9.93
CA VAL A 57 13.24 -2.77 8.51
C VAL A 57 11.98 -3.64 8.36
N LEU A 58 11.04 -3.19 7.53
CA LEU A 58 9.89 -3.97 7.06
C LEU A 58 10.05 -4.31 5.58
N SER A 59 9.97 -5.59 5.21
CA SER A 59 9.91 -6.04 3.82
C SER A 59 8.47 -6.36 3.44
N ASN A 60 7.92 -5.62 2.48
CA ASN A 60 6.56 -5.74 1.98
C ASN A 60 6.56 -6.24 0.52
N THR A 61 6.21 -7.51 0.32
CA THR A 61 6.27 -8.18 -0.99
C THR A 61 4.88 -8.28 -1.63
N GLY A 62 4.78 -7.91 -2.90
CA GLY A 62 3.54 -7.90 -3.67
C GLY A 62 2.51 -6.83 -3.24
N PRO A 63 2.90 -5.58 -2.95
CA PRO A 63 1.93 -4.54 -2.58
C PRO A 63 1.02 -4.12 -3.73
N GLY A 64 1.34 -4.48 -4.97
CA GLY A 64 0.72 -3.85 -6.13
C GLY A 64 0.98 -2.33 -6.14
N PRO A 65 0.08 -1.54 -6.72
CA PRO A 65 0.21 -0.08 -6.77
C PRO A 65 -0.32 0.62 -5.50
N THR A 66 -0.36 -0.08 -4.36
CA THR A 66 -1.08 0.36 -3.16
C THR A 66 -0.18 0.80 -2.01
N ILE A 67 -0.71 1.65 -1.12
CA ILE A 67 0.03 2.16 0.05
C ILE A 67 -0.70 1.99 1.39
N TYR A 68 -1.98 1.60 1.40
CA TYR A 68 -2.80 1.58 2.63
C TYR A 68 -2.20 0.72 3.74
N GLN A 69 -1.53 -0.38 3.35
CA GLN A 69 -0.79 -1.31 4.20
C GLN A 69 0.46 -0.71 4.86
N LEU A 70 0.98 0.39 4.32
CA LEU A 70 2.18 1.06 4.81
C LEU A 70 1.87 2.23 5.75
N LEU A 71 0.61 2.71 5.77
CA LEU A 71 0.23 3.93 6.47
C LEU A 71 0.41 3.85 7.99
N SER A 72 0.13 2.70 8.60
CA SER A 72 0.39 2.48 10.03
C SER A 72 1.79 1.91 10.30
N ALA A 73 2.38 1.25 9.31
CA ALA A 73 3.71 0.66 9.42
C ALA A 73 4.82 1.72 9.52
N CYS A 74 4.65 2.90 8.91
CA CYS A 74 5.66 3.96 8.96
C CYS A 74 5.94 4.49 10.37
N GLU A 75 4.97 4.41 11.29
CA GLU A 75 5.16 4.79 12.70
C GLU A 75 5.94 3.73 13.50
N ALA A 76 6.04 2.52 12.96
CA ALA A 76 6.61 1.35 13.61
C ALA A 76 7.98 0.95 13.04
N PHE A 77 8.31 1.36 11.83
CA PHE A 77 9.52 0.95 11.10
C PHE A 77 10.30 2.13 10.52
N ARG A 78 11.64 2.10 10.72
CA ARG A 78 12.54 3.13 10.16
C ARG A 78 12.70 3.02 8.65
N GLU A 79 12.75 1.80 8.13
CA GLU A 79 12.88 1.52 6.70
C GLU A 79 11.78 0.57 6.23
N ILE A 80 11.16 0.90 5.10
CA ILE A 80 10.17 0.05 4.43
C ILE A 80 10.67 -0.26 3.02
N ILE A 81 10.90 -1.54 2.76
CA ILE A 81 11.26 -2.06 1.44
C ILE A 81 10.02 -2.69 0.83
N ALA A 82 9.49 -2.09 -0.22
CA ALA A 82 8.36 -2.60 -0.98
C ALA A 82 8.84 -3.22 -2.29
N SER A 83 8.50 -4.48 -2.55
CA SER A 83 8.91 -5.18 -3.77
C SER A 83 7.73 -5.77 -4.53
N ASP A 84 7.64 -5.51 -5.83
CA ASP A 84 6.58 -6.04 -6.70
C ASP A 84 7.15 -6.75 -7.94
N HIS A 85 6.34 -7.64 -8.52
CA HIS A 85 6.67 -8.31 -9.79
C HIS A 85 6.54 -7.35 -10.98
N LEU A 86 5.55 -6.46 -10.95
CA LEU A 86 5.29 -5.52 -12.03
C LEU A 86 5.95 -4.16 -11.75
N GLN A 87 6.81 -3.71 -12.66
CA GLN A 87 7.54 -2.45 -12.49
C GLN A 87 6.62 -1.23 -12.40
N GLN A 88 5.47 -1.25 -13.08
CA GLN A 88 4.45 -0.20 -13.05
C GLN A 88 3.84 0.03 -11.66
N ASN A 89 3.73 -1.01 -10.83
CA ASN A 89 3.08 -0.94 -9.53
C ASN A 89 3.82 0.02 -8.56
N PRO A 90 5.14 -0.15 -8.30
CA PRO A 90 5.87 0.81 -7.50
C PRO A 90 5.97 2.22 -8.11
N GLN A 91 5.75 2.39 -9.42
CA GLN A 91 5.74 3.73 -10.02
C GLN A 91 4.50 4.53 -9.61
N GLU A 92 3.33 3.89 -9.49
CA GLU A 92 2.13 4.55 -8.98
C GLU A 92 2.31 5.05 -7.55
N VAL A 93 2.98 4.24 -6.71
CA VAL A 93 3.33 4.66 -5.35
C VAL A 93 4.31 5.84 -5.35
N LYS A 94 5.35 5.80 -6.20
CA LYS A 94 6.31 6.91 -6.34
C LYS A 94 5.64 8.20 -6.82
N LYS A 95 4.72 8.13 -7.78
CA LYS A 95 3.92 9.27 -8.25
C LYS A 95 3.18 9.92 -7.09
N TRP A 96 2.51 9.11 -6.26
CA TRP A 96 1.82 9.62 -5.08
C TRP A 96 2.76 10.26 -4.06
N LEU A 97 3.87 9.62 -3.71
CA LEU A 97 4.87 10.15 -2.78
C LEU A 97 5.48 11.48 -3.24
N LYS A 98 5.67 11.64 -4.54
CA LYS A 98 6.19 12.86 -5.17
C LYS A 98 5.12 13.90 -5.49
N LYS A 99 3.85 13.62 -5.22
CA LYS A 99 2.69 14.47 -5.57
C LYS A 99 2.66 14.81 -7.07
N GLU A 100 3.00 13.84 -7.92
CA GLU A 100 2.99 14.03 -9.37
C GLU A 100 1.55 14.15 -9.90
N PRO A 101 1.31 14.96 -10.95
CA PRO A 101 0.01 15.02 -11.61
C PRO A 101 -0.43 13.63 -12.08
N GLY A 102 -1.71 13.29 -11.83
CA GLY A 102 -2.26 11.98 -12.18
C GLY A 102 -1.92 10.86 -11.20
N ALA A 103 -1.24 11.15 -10.09
CA ALA A 103 -1.14 10.21 -8.98
C ALA A 103 -2.52 9.85 -8.43
N TYR A 104 -2.69 8.59 -8.02
CA TYR A 104 -3.92 8.15 -7.37
C TYR A 104 -4.12 8.83 -6.02
N ASP A 105 -5.34 9.28 -5.71
CA ASP A 105 -5.61 9.98 -4.45
C ASP A 105 -5.87 8.98 -3.30
N TRP A 106 -4.87 8.82 -2.45
CA TRP A 106 -4.98 8.04 -1.21
C TRP A 106 -5.44 8.84 0.00
N SER A 107 -5.75 10.13 -0.14
CA SER A 107 -6.21 10.98 0.97
C SER A 107 -7.38 10.39 1.75
N PRO A 108 -8.38 9.73 1.13
CA PRO A 108 -9.47 9.13 1.89
C PRO A 108 -9.04 7.96 2.79
N ALA A 109 -7.98 7.21 2.46
CA ALA A 109 -7.43 6.19 3.38
C ALA A 109 -6.80 6.80 4.64
N MET A 110 -6.46 8.09 4.60
CA MET A 110 -5.87 8.80 5.74
C MET A 110 -6.93 9.31 6.73
N TYR A 111 -8.23 9.16 6.42
CA TYR A 111 -9.35 9.68 7.23
C TYR A 111 -10.43 8.62 7.52
N PRO A 112 -11.08 8.65 8.70
CA PRO A 112 -10.79 9.53 9.82
C PRO A 112 -9.50 9.08 10.50
N ARG A 113 -8.63 10.05 10.78
CA ARG A 113 -7.43 9.83 11.58
C ARG A 113 -7.82 9.03 12.82
N PRO A 114 -7.16 7.89 13.14
CA PRO A 114 -7.40 7.21 14.39
C PRO A 114 -7.25 8.21 15.55
N PRO A 115 -8.02 8.09 16.65
CA PRO A 115 -8.05 9.06 17.75
C PRO A 115 -6.67 9.45 18.32
N SER A 116 -5.65 8.63 18.12
CA SER A 116 -4.24 8.94 18.44
C SER A 116 -3.65 10.13 17.68
N LEU A 117 -4.36 10.68 16.69
CA LEU A 117 -3.94 11.83 15.89
C LEU A 117 -4.97 12.99 15.95
N SER A 118 -5.98 12.92 16.83
CA SER A 118 -6.90 14.03 17.12
C SER A 118 -6.53 14.80 18.38
N ASP A 119 -5.78 14.19 19.28
CA ASP A 119 -5.18 14.88 20.42
C ASP A 119 -3.71 15.16 20.08
N GLU A 120 -3.22 16.33 20.48
CA GLU A 120 -1.78 16.65 20.52
C GLU A 120 -1.07 15.63 21.44
N ALA A 121 -0.82 14.43 20.93
CA ALA A 121 0.41 13.76 21.26
C ALA A 121 1.50 14.69 20.71
N THR A 122 2.23 15.34 21.61
CA THR A 122 3.58 15.83 21.34
C THR A 122 4.38 14.66 20.80
N LEU A 123 4.26 14.44 19.49
CA LEU A 123 5.11 13.57 18.72
C LEU A 123 6.41 14.34 18.62
N GLU A 124 7.39 13.93 19.42
CA GLU A 124 8.80 14.14 19.10
C GLU A 124 8.97 13.94 17.58
N PRO A 125 9.68 14.81 16.84
CA PRO A 125 9.82 14.70 15.39
C PRO A 125 10.41 13.33 15.02
N GLY A 126 9.53 12.36 14.79
CA GLY A 126 9.88 10.97 14.57
C GLY A 126 10.46 10.81 13.18
N GLN A 127 11.58 10.09 13.09
CA GLN A 127 12.28 9.80 11.85
C GLN A 127 11.29 9.37 10.75
N ARG A 128 11.24 10.15 9.66
CA ARG A 128 10.45 9.82 8.47
C ARG A 128 10.94 8.48 7.92
N SER A 129 10.07 7.48 7.79
CA SER A 129 10.47 6.19 7.23
C SER A 129 11.06 6.37 5.83
N GLU A 130 12.16 5.68 5.56
CA GLU A 130 12.72 5.59 4.21
C GLU A 130 11.98 4.52 3.41
N PHE A 131 11.47 4.88 2.23
CA PHE A 131 10.79 3.95 1.32
C PHE A 131 11.72 3.53 0.19
N LYS A 132 12.01 2.23 0.10
CA LYS A 132 12.75 1.63 -1.03
C LYS A 132 11.81 0.77 -1.85
N PHE A 133 11.76 1.04 -3.15
CA PHE A 133 10.89 0.33 -4.08
C PHE A 133 11.73 -0.53 -5.02
N LEU A 134 11.58 -1.84 -4.91
CA LEU A 134 12.30 -2.82 -5.72
C LEU A 134 11.35 -3.51 -6.70
N THR A 135 11.89 -3.91 -7.84
CA THR A 135 11.25 -4.86 -8.74
C THR A 135 12.00 -6.17 -8.64
N HIS A 136 11.31 -7.27 -8.38
CA HIS A 136 11.92 -8.58 -8.22
C HIS A 136 11.81 -9.37 -9.55
N PRO A 137 12.91 -9.62 -10.29
CA PRO A 137 12.88 -10.27 -11.59
C PRO A 137 12.79 -11.81 -11.52
N TRP A 138 12.06 -12.38 -10.56
CA TRP A 138 12.09 -13.84 -10.26
C TRP A 138 11.44 -14.73 -11.34
N ALA A 139 11.16 -14.21 -12.54
CA ALA A 139 10.69 -14.98 -13.69
C ALA A 139 11.78 -15.25 -14.75
N MET A 140 13.07 -15.03 -14.43
CA MET A 140 14.20 -15.42 -15.29
C MET A 140 14.92 -16.64 -14.69
N GLY A 141 14.28 -17.81 -14.81
CA GLY A 141 14.89 -19.13 -14.60
C GLY A 141 14.51 -20.04 -15.77
N PRO A 142 15.41 -20.94 -16.21
CA PRO A 142 15.50 -21.50 -17.56
C PRO A 142 14.30 -22.31 -18.05
#